data_AF-V5YPX4-F1
#
_entry.id   AF-V5YPX4-F1
#
_cell.length_a   1.000
_cell.length_b   1.000
_cell.length_c   1.000
_cell.angle_alpha   90.00
_cell.angle_beta   90.00
_cell.angle_gamma   90.00
#
_symmetry.space_group_name_H-M   'P 1'
#
loop_
_entity.id
_entity.type
_entity.pdbx_description
1 polymer ?
#
loop_
_entity_poly.entity_id
_entity_poly.type
_entity_poly.pdbx_seq_one_letter_code
_entity_poly.pdbx_strand_id
1 'polypeptide(L)'
;MGKRAIIREGDTTSHGGRVLAGTPTATIDGKAIAGVGHEVLCPLCKGVFVITPDLLGRRYPHRIDGRDTAVEGMRTTCGAVLIASQSTSTIDDIGEADPGFGAAAASVASLAPSPTLCLECLKAAAESGATTVMRG
;
A
#
# COMPACT_ATOMS: atom_id res chain seq x y z
N MET A 1 5.09 -1.01 -19.74
CA MET A 1 6.39 -0.93 -19.03
C MET A 1 6.55 0.50 -18.55
N GLY A 2 6.45 0.73 -17.24
CA GLY A 2 6.50 2.08 -16.68
C GLY A 2 7.86 2.29 -16.02
N LYS A 3 8.50 3.42 -16.31
CA LYS A 3 9.66 3.89 -15.55
C LYS A 3 9.14 4.78 -14.43
N ARG A 4 9.43 4.45 -13.17
CA ARG A 4 9.04 5.29 -12.01
C ARG A 4 10.26 6.01 -11.47
N ALA A 5 10.08 7.26 -11.08
CA ALA A 5 11.16 8.05 -10.51
C ALA A 5 11.52 7.59 -9.09
N ILE A 6 12.80 7.68 -8.76
CA ILE A 6 13.32 7.38 -7.43
C ILE A 6 12.96 8.51 -6.46
N ILE A 7 12.48 8.15 -5.28
CA ILE A 7 12.19 9.11 -4.21
C ILE A 7 13.46 9.46 -3.46
N ARG A 8 13.58 10.73 -3.07
CA ARG A 8 14.70 11.31 -2.35
C ARG A 8 14.22 12.01 -1.09
N GLU A 9 15.17 12.32 -0.22
CA GLU A 9 14.94 13.23 0.88
C GLU A 9 14.36 14.58 0.39
N GLY A 10 13.33 15.06 1.08
CA GLY A 10 12.62 16.30 0.76
C GLY A 10 11.51 16.17 -0.29
N ASP A 11 11.36 15.01 -0.95
CA ASP A 11 10.24 14.75 -1.85
C ASP A 11 8.90 14.77 -1.11
N THR A 12 7.85 15.09 -1.84
CA THR A 12 6.51 15.30 -1.29
C THR A 12 5.66 14.04 -1.28
N THR A 13 4.55 14.09 -0.54
CA THR A 13 3.52 13.05 -0.57
C THR A 13 2.15 13.60 -0.91
N SER A 14 1.21 12.74 -1.30
CA SER A 14 -0.17 13.11 -1.61
C SER A 14 -0.90 13.79 -0.45
N HIS A 15 -0.49 13.56 0.80
CA HIS A 15 -1.02 14.22 1.98
C HIS A 15 -0.34 15.58 2.28
N GLY A 16 0.49 16.08 1.38
CA GLY A 16 1.27 17.32 1.56
C GLY A 16 2.49 17.16 2.48
N GLY A 17 2.83 15.92 2.84
CA GLY A 17 4.00 15.59 3.66
C GLY A 17 5.32 15.61 2.91
N ARG A 18 6.42 15.39 3.64
CA ARG A 18 7.77 15.30 3.06
C ARG A 18 8.60 14.15 3.64
N VAL A 19 9.44 13.57 2.80
CA VAL A 19 10.42 12.56 3.21
C VAL A 19 11.54 13.24 4.00
N LEU A 20 11.83 12.72 5.20
CA LEU A 20 12.80 13.30 6.14
C LEU A 20 14.17 12.63 6.09
N ALA A 21 14.23 11.38 5.66
CA ALA A 21 15.46 10.58 5.71
C ALA A 21 15.75 9.87 4.38
N GLY A 22 17.03 9.80 4.05
CA GLY A 22 17.58 9.06 2.91
C GLY A 22 18.82 8.25 3.30
N THR A 23 19.26 7.38 2.39
CA THR A 23 20.48 6.60 2.54
C THR A 23 21.66 7.47 2.11
N PRO A 24 22.62 7.78 3.01
CA PRO A 24 23.72 8.70 2.70
C PRO A 24 24.72 8.12 1.69
N THR A 25 24.76 6.79 1.54
CA THR A 25 25.65 6.10 0.58
C THR A 25 25.18 6.24 -0.87
N ALA A 26 23.95 6.71 -1.10
CA ALA A 26 23.43 6.92 -2.44
C ALA A 26 22.67 8.24 -2.53
N THR A 27 23.16 9.14 -3.38
CA THR A 27 22.62 10.48 -3.56
C THR A 27 22.33 10.76 -5.03
N ILE A 28 21.23 11.45 -5.30
CA ILE A 28 20.83 11.93 -6.63
C ILE A 28 20.64 13.45 -6.54
N ASP A 29 21.31 14.21 -7.40
CA ASP A 29 21.42 15.68 -7.35
C ASP A 29 21.74 16.23 -5.94
N GLY A 30 22.64 15.56 -5.22
CA GLY A 30 23.05 15.96 -3.87
C GLY A 30 22.03 15.68 -2.77
N LYS A 31 20.93 14.99 -3.06
CA LYS A 31 19.93 14.54 -2.07
C LYS A 31 20.01 13.04 -1.87
N ALA A 32 19.93 12.58 -0.61
CA ALA A 32 19.96 11.18 -0.28
C ALA A 32 18.73 10.43 -0.82
N ILE A 33 18.93 9.22 -1.34
CA ILE A 33 17.87 8.38 -1.89
C ILE A 33 17.02 7.82 -0.74
N ALA A 34 15.71 7.91 -0.86
CA ALA A 34 14.79 7.34 0.11
C ALA A 34 14.57 5.84 -0.16
N GLY A 35 14.37 5.06 0.90
CA GLY A 35 14.12 3.63 0.83
C GLY A 35 13.01 3.21 1.78
N VAL A 36 12.57 1.96 1.63
CA VAL A 36 11.58 1.33 2.51
C VAL A 36 12.03 1.44 3.96
N GLY A 37 11.14 1.92 4.83
CA GLY A 37 11.43 2.15 6.24
C GLY A 37 12.05 3.51 6.57
N HIS A 38 12.27 4.42 5.61
CA HIS A 38 12.65 5.80 5.93
C HIS A 38 11.45 6.62 6.37
N GLU A 39 11.73 7.65 7.16
CA GLU A 39 10.75 8.50 7.81
C GLU A 39 10.20 9.58 6.88
N VAL A 40 8.90 9.83 7.02
CA VAL A 40 8.11 10.78 6.24
C VAL A 40 7.20 11.52 7.20
N LEU A 41 7.29 12.84 7.20
CA LEU A 41 6.39 13.69 7.95
C LEU A 41 5.07 13.85 7.19
N CYS A 42 3.95 13.54 7.83
CA CYS A 42 2.62 13.75 7.26
C CYS A 42 1.87 14.83 8.06
N PRO A 43 1.61 16.03 7.48
CA PRO A 43 0.86 17.09 8.16
C PRO A 43 -0.62 16.75 8.31
N LEU A 44 -1.19 15.96 7.38
CA LEU A 44 -2.59 15.52 7.44
C LEU A 44 -2.83 14.57 8.63
N CYS A 45 -1.94 13.59 8.81
CA CYS A 45 -2.03 12.59 9.87
C CYS A 45 -1.33 13.04 11.17
N LYS A 46 -0.67 14.21 11.16
CA LYS A 46 0.04 14.83 12.29
C LYS A 46 1.07 13.90 12.96
N GLY A 47 1.93 13.29 12.16
CA GLY A 47 2.94 12.36 12.67
C GLY A 47 4.03 12.02 11.68
N VAL A 48 5.00 11.23 12.14
CA VAL A 48 6.07 10.65 11.33
C VAL A 48 5.70 9.21 11.01
N PHE A 49 5.80 8.87 9.74
CA PHE A 49 5.40 7.59 9.17
C PHE A 49 6.52 7.03 8.32
N VAL A 50 6.63 5.72 8.24
CA VAL A 50 7.65 5.09 7.41
C VAL A 50 7.13 4.71 6.03
N ILE A 51 8.03 4.64 5.04
CA ILE A 51 7.74 4.13 3.69
C ILE A 51 7.52 2.61 3.75
N THR A 52 6.41 2.13 3.19
CA THR A 52 6.11 0.69 3.11
C THR A 52 6.75 0.06 1.87
N PRO A 53 7.02 -1.25 1.87
CA PRO A 53 7.45 -1.96 0.66
C PRO A 53 6.45 -1.80 -0.47
N ASP A 54 6.93 -1.89 -1.71
CA ASP A 54 6.10 -1.72 -2.90
C ASP A 54 5.07 -2.86 -2.99
N LEU A 55 3.79 -2.49 -2.92
CA LEU A 55 2.67 -3.43 -3.02
C LEU A 55 2.38 -3.88 -4.45
N LEU A 56 2.88 -3.14 -5.44
CA LEU A 56 2.72 -3.45 -6.87
C LEU A 56 3.65 -4.60 -7.31
N GLY A 57 4.55 -5.05 -6.44
CA GLY A 57 5.33 -6.27 -6.67
C GLY A 57 6.32 -6.11 -7.82
N ARG A 58 7.36 -5.28 -7.65
CA ARG A 58 8.46 -5.24 -8.62
C ARG A 58 9.19 -6.59 -8.64
N ARG A 59 9.29 -7.23 -9.82
CA ARG A 59 10.00 -8.51 -9.98
C ARG A 59 11.48 -8.44 -9.60
N TYR A 60 12.10 -7.28 -9.83
CA TYR A 60 13.49 -7.01 -9.48
C TYR A 60 13.58 -5.73 -8.64
N PRO A 61 13.42 -5.82 -7.30
CA PRO A 61 13.57 -4.68 -6.40
C PRO A 61 14.99 -4.10 -6.45
N HIS A 62 15.12 -2.80 -6.72
CA HIS A 62 16.40 -2.12 -6.67
C HIS A 62 16.76 -1.85 -5.21
N ARG A 63 17.83 -2.48 -4.71
CA ARG A 63 18.25 -2.35 -3.32
C ARG A 63 19.55 -1.57 -3.21
N ILE A 64 19.58 -0.64 -2.26
CA ILE A 64 20.76 0.14 -1.88
C ILE A 64 21.01 -0.14 -0.41
N ASP A 65 22.22 -0.57 -0.07
CA ASP A 65 22.61 -0.85 1.32
C ASP A 65 21.68 -1.90 2.00
N GLY A 66 21.20 -2.87 1.23
CA GLY A 66 20.25 -3.90 1.70
C GLY A 66 18.81 -3.41 1.86
N ARG A 67 18.52 -2.12 1.64
CA ARG A 67 17.18 -1.53 1.71
C ARG A 67 16.59 -1.34 0.32
N ASP A 68 15.30 -1.64 0.19
CA ASP A 68 14.59 -1.45 -1.07
C ASP A 68 14.39 0.05 -1.37
N THR A 69 14.66 0.45 -2.60
CA THR A 69 14.64 1.86 -3.02
C THR A 69 13.20 2.32 -3.20
N ALA A 70 12.83 3.44 -2.59
CA ALA A 70 11.49 3.98 -2.72
C ALA A 70 11.32 4.65 -4.10
N VAL A 71 10.19 4.38 -4.75
CA VAL A 71 9.82 4.97 -6.04
C VAL A 71 8.47 5.68 -5.99
N GLU A 72 8.25 6.55 -6.95
CA GLU A 72 7.00 7.28 -7.14
C GLU A 72 5.79 6.35 -7.16
N GLY A 73 4.74 6.65 -6.39
CA GLY A 73 3.55 5.81 -6.29
C GLY A 73 3.61 4.75 -5.18
N MET A 74 4.77 4.54 -4.54
CA MET A 74 4.83 3.75 -3.30
C MET A 74 4.09 4.47 -2.18
N ARG A 75 3.69 3.71 -1.16
CA ARG A 75 2.89 4.21 -0.04
C ARG A 75 3.72 4.33 1.23
N THR A 76 3.23 5.15 2.14
CA THR A 76 3.67 5.19 3.54
C THR A 76 2.69 4.43 4.42
N THR A 77 3.08 4.18 5.68
CA THR A 77 2.22 3.50 6.67
C THR A 77 0.92 4.25 6.98
N CYS A 78 0.88 5.58 6.80
CA CYS A 78 -0.37 6.35 6.89
C CYS A 78 -1.23 6.33 5.62
N GLY A 79 -0.78 5.64 4.56
CA GLY A 79 -1.48 5.55 3.29
C GLY A 79 -1.18 6.69 2.30
N ALA A 80 -0.28 7.62 2.64
CA ALA A 80 0.12 8.67 1.70
C ALA A 80 0.94 8.08 0.55
N VAL A 81 0.80 8.65 -0.64
CA VAL A 81 1.54 8.23 -1.84
C VAL A 81 2.75 9.13 -2.03
N LEU A 82 3.92 8.54 -2.28
CA LEU A 82 5.16 9.27 -2.53
C LEU A 82 5.17 9.87 -3.94
N ILE A 83 5.56 11.14 -4.04
CA ILE A 83 5.61 11.92 -5.28
C ILE A 83 7.03 12.43 -5.45
N ALA A 84 7.73 11.94 -6.48
CA ALA A 84 9.09 12.36 -6.80
C ALA A 84 9.08 13.81 -7.32
N SER A 85 10.01 14.64 -6.87
CA SER A 85 10.17 16.00 -7.41
C SER A 85 10.91 16.04 -8.75
N GLN A 86 11.45 14.90 -9.22
CA GLN A 86 12.26 14.80 -10.44
C GLN A 86 11.93 13.53 -11.21
N SER A 87 12.23 13.54 -12.51
CA SER A 87 12.05 12.40 -13.43
C SER A 87 13.34 11.93 -14.10
N THR A 88 14.50 12.45 -13.70
CA THR A 88 15.81 12.13 -14.30
C THR A 88 16.30 10.74 -13.91
N SER A 89 16.13 10.36 -12.65
CA SER A 89 16.54 9.05 -12.13
C SER A 89 15.33 8.16 -11.97
N THR A 90 15.20 7.20 -12.87
CA THR A 90 14.05 6.28 -12.94
C THR A 90 14.51 4.83 -12.88
N ILE A 91 13.64 3.96 -12.39
CA ILE A 91 13.84 2.51 -12.37
C ILE A 91 12.71 1.89 -13.20
N ASP A 92 13.05 0.91 -14.03
CA ASP A 92 12.07 0.14 -14.79
C ASP A 92 11.24 -0.75 -13.85
N ASP A 93 9.95 -0.46 -13.73
CA ASP A 93 8.99 -1.31 -13.03
C ASP A 93 8.51 -2.39 -14.00
N ILE A 94 9.35 -3.40 -14.19
CA ILE A 94 8.97 -4.63 -14.88
C ILE A 94 8.32 -5.56 -13.83
N GLY A 95 7.12 -5.22 -13.39
CA GLY A 95 6.32 -5.99 -12.45
C GLY A 95 4.88 -6.04 -12.95
N GLU A 96 4.39 -7.25 -13.22
CA GLU A 96 2.95 -7.50 -13.37
C GLU A 96 2.34 -7.19 -12.01
N ALA A 97 1.64 -6.06 -11.90
CA ALA A 97 0.78 -5.81 -10.78
C ALA A 97 -0.36 -6.83 -10.87
N ASP A 98 -0.16 -8.04 -10.35
CA ASP A 98 -1.28 -8.91 -10.08
C ASP A 98 -2.10 -8.21 -8.99
N PRO A 99 -3.36 -7.81 -9.25
CA PRO A 99 -4.18 -7.10 -8.29
C PRO A 99 -4.58 -7.95 -7.06
N GLY A 100 -3.91 -9.08 -6.82
CA GLY A 100 -4.24 -10.09 -5.81
C GLY A 100 -3.91 -9.76 -4.36
N PHE A 101 -3.25 -8.65 -4.01
CA PHE A 101 -2.91 -8.39 -2.59
C PHE A 101 -3.09 -6.94 -2.15
N GLY A 102 -4.24 -6.66 -1.51
CA GLY A 102 -4.28 -5.72 -0.38
C GLY A 102 -5.20 -4.51 -0.45
N ALA A 103 -6.43 -4.64 -0.96
CA ALA A 103 -7.52 -3.79 -0.49
C ALA A 103 -7.96 -4.29 0.91
N ALA A 104 -7.28 -3.83 1.97
CA ALA A 104 -7.87 -3.89 3.31
C ALA A 104 -8.94 -2.80 3.42
N ALA A 105 -10.06 -3.01 2.71
CA ALA A 105 -11.32 -2.37 3.05
C ALA A 105 -11.86 -3.06 4.30
N ALA A 106 -12.24 -2.26 5.28
CA ALA A 106 -12.86 -2.71 6.51
C ALA A 106 -14.15 -3.51 6.26
N SER A 107 -14.32 -4.56 7.08
CA SER A 107 -15.55 -5.22 7.52
C SER A 107 -16.48 -5.88 6.49
N VAL A 108 -16.62 -7.21 6.62
CA VAL A 108 -17.80 -7.78 7.29
C VAL A 108 -17.38 -9.00 8.12
N ALA A 109 -17.63 -8.96 9.42
CA ALA A 109 -17.71 -10.17 10.22
C ALA A 109 -18.93 -10.95 9.73
N SER A 110 -18.73 -12.04 8.99
CA SER A 110 -19.81 -12.99 8.73
C SER A 110 -20.04 -13.78 10.01
N LEU A 111 -21.18 -13.48 10.61
CA LEU A 111 -21.77 -14.07 11.78
C LEU A 111 -21.69 -15.61 11.72
N ALA A 112 -21.17 -16.21 12.79
CA ALA A 112 -21.25 -17.65 12.99
C ALA A 112 -22.72 -18.11 12.93
N PRO A 113 -23.05 -19.22 12.24
CA PRO A 113 -24.40 -19.76 12.29
C PRO A 113 -24.66 -20.27 13.71
N SER A 114 -25.58 -19.60 14.42
CA SER A 114 -26.07 -20.08 15.71
C SER A 114 -26.82 -21.41 15.50
N PRO A 115 -26.77 -22.38 16.44
CA PRO A 115 -27.20 -23.78 16.26
C PRO A 115 -28.72 -23.97 16.30
N THR A 116 -29.44 -23.12 15.59
CA THR A 116 -30.89 -22.96 15.73
C THR A 116 -31.59 -23.15 14.38
N LEU A 117 -30.99 -22.77 13.25
CA LEU A 117 -31.61 -22.97 11.93
C LEU A 117 -31.16 -24.30 11.30
N CYS A 118 -32.12 -25.12 10.86
CA CYS A 118 -31.84 -26.35 10.13
C CYS A 118 -31.22 -26.02 8.76
N LEU A 119 -30.25 -26.84 8.34
CA LEU A 119 -29.58 -26.71 7.03
C LEU A 119 -30.57 -26.67 5.86
N GLU A 120 -31.66 -27.42 5.97
CA GLU A 120 -32.70 -27.50 4.93
C GLU A 120 -33.55 -26.22 4.85
N CYS A 121 -33.86 -25.59 5.99
CA CYS A 121 -34.58 -24.32 6.03
C CYS A 121 -33.74 -23.18 5.43
N LEU A 122 -32.42 -23.22 5.64
CA LEU A 122 -31.50 -22.24 5.07
C LEU A 122 -31.38 -22.39 3.55
N LYS A 123 -31.32 -23.63 3.05
CA LYS A 123 -31.32 -23.89 1.60
C LYS A 123 -32.60 -23.42 0.93
N ALA A 124 -33.76 -23.77 1.49
CA ALA A 124 -35.05 -23.34 0.95
C ALA A 124 -35.18 -21.81 0.89
N ALA A 125 -34.73 -21.09 1.92
CA ALA A 125 -34.76 -19.63 1.94
C ALA A 125 -33.83 -19.01 0.88
N ALA A 126 -32.67 -19.62 0.63
CA ALA A 126 -31.75 -19.18 -0.41
C ALA A 126 -32.35 -19.38 -1.81
N GLU A 127 -33.02 -20.50 -2.06
CA GLU A 127 -33.66 -20.81 -3.34
C GLU A 127 -34.88 -19.93 -3.60
N SER A 128 -35.65 -19.59 -2.56
CA SER A 128 -36.82 -18.71 -2.68
C SER A 128 -36.49 -17.22 -2.54
N GLY A 129 -35.24 -16.84 -2.28
CA GLY A 129 -34.82 -15.44 -2.05
C GLY A 129 -35.45 -14.80 -0.81
N ALA A 130 -35.89 -15.60 0.17
CA ALA A 130 -36.58 -15.10 1.36
C ALA A 130 -35.57 -14.52 2.36
N THR A 131 -35.77 -13.28 2.79
CA THR A 131 -34.88 -12.59 3.74
C THR A 131 -35.23 -12.85 5.22
N THR A 132 -36.25 -13.66 5.51
CA THR A 132 -36.67 -14.01 6.88
C THR A 132 -37.21 -15.44 6.92
N VAL A 133 -36.77 -16.23 7.89
CA VAL A 133 -37.24 -17.61 8.14
C VAL A 133 -37.95 -17.66 9.49
N MET A 134 -39.26 -17.90 9.48
CA MET A 134 -40.04 -18.14 10.70
C MET A 134 -39.84 -19.59 11.14
N ARG A 135 -39.69 -19.81 12.45
CA ARG A 135 -39.75 -21.16 13.02
C ARG A 135 -41.17 -21.52 13.40
N GLY A 136 -41.63 -22.67 12.91
CA GLY A 136 -42.82 -23.36 13.40
C GLY A 136 -42.53 -24.16 14.65
#